data_AF-A0A1X1TKS4-F1
#
_entry.id   AF-A0A1X1TKS4-F1
#
_cell.length_a   1.000
_cell.length_b   1.000
_cell.length_c   1.000
_cell.angle_alpha   90.00
_cell.angle_beta   90.00
_cell.angle_gamma   90.00
#
_symmetry.space_group_name_H-M   'P 1'
#
loop_
_entity.id
_entity.type
_entity.pdbx_description
1 polymer ?
#
loop_
_entity_poly.entity_id
_entity_poly.type
_entity_poly.pdbx_seq_one_letter_code
_entity_poly.pdbx_strand_id
1 'polypeptide(L)'
;MKRSQMLDQLGAEDPGALVYGEPHQTPDGATVITAARVTTSGPGGSQVTATPLGAMVIRGEQAKWVAAVDANRIALVGVLTGLLAAVITSLAVLRRPPWPDLRAAGTRGQGTQS
;
A
#
# COMPACT_ATOMS: atom_id res chain seq x y z
N MET A 1 -11.31 -29.24 12.34
CA MET A 1 -10.02 -28.54 12.52
C MET A 1 -10.26 -27.05 12.34
N LYS A 2 -9.89 -26.23 13.33
CA LYS A 2 -10.54 -24.93 13.61
C LYS A 2 -9.65 -23.79 13.12
N ARG A 3 -10.18 -22.93 12.23
CA ARG A 3 -9.46 -21.75 11.67
C ARG A 3 -8.91 -20.80 12.74
N SER A 4 -9.50 -20.79 13.93
CA SER A 4 -9.00 -20.04 15.07
C SER A 4 -7.60 -20.49 15.52
N GLN A 5 -7.29 -21.80 15.47
CA GLN A 5 -5.94 -22.28 15.81
C GLN A 5 -4.88 -21.86 14.78
N MET A 6 -5.26 -21.68 13.50
CA MET A 6 -4.37 -21.12 12.50
C MET A 6 -4.13 -19.62 12.72
N LEU A 7 -5.16 -18.87 13.14
CA LEU A 7 -5.01 -17.45 13.48
C LEU A 7 -4.21 -17.24 14.78
N ASP A 8 -4.37 -18.13 15.77
CA ASP A 8 -3.54 -18.14 16.99
C ASP A 8 -2.10 -18.56 16.69
N GLN A 9 -1.87 -19.51 15.77
CA GLN A 9 -0.52 -19.85 15.29
C GLN A 9 0.12 -18.69 14.53
N LEU A 10 -0.62 -18.00 13.65
CA LEU A 10 -0.13 -16.78 12.96
C LEU A 10 0.20 -15.66 13.96
N GLY A 11 -0.48 -15.61 15.11
CA GLY A 11 -0.16 -14.70 16.21
C GLY A 11 1.05 -15.13 17.06
N ALA A 12 1.41 -16.41 17.02
CA ALA A 12 2.52 -17.01 17.77
C ALA A 12 3.81 -17.19 16.95
N GLU A 13 3.79 -16.86 15.66
CA GLU A 13 5.00 -16.66 14.84
C GLU A 13 5.63 -15.32 15.23
N ASP A 14 6.65 -15.38 16.11
CA ASP A 14 7.46 -14.26 16.65
C ASP A 14 7.03 -12.87 16.13
N PRO A 15 6.01 -12.24 16.74
CA PRO A 15 5.58 -10.91 16.37
C PRO A 15 6.67 -9.96 16.83
N GLY A 16 7.68 -9.77 15.98
CA GLY A 16 8.97 -9.18 16.32
C GLY A 16 8.91 -8.06 17.35
N ALA A 17 9.86 -8.09 18.30
CA ALA A 17 9.91 -7.20 19.45
C ALA A 17 9.79 -5.72 19.03
N LEU A 18 8.83 -5.02 19.64
CA LEU A 18 8.72 -3.58 19.52
C LEU A 18 9.79 -2.94 20.42
N VAL A 19 10.71 -2.21 19.81
CA VAL A 19 11.82 -1.55 20.47
C VAL A 19 11.62 -0.04 20.39
N TYR A 20 11.72 0.62 21.54
CA TYR A 20 11.75 2.07 21.64
C TYR A 20 13.19 2.53 21.81
N GLY A 21 13.57 3.56 21.05
CA GLY A 21 14.87 4.22 21.19
C GLY A 21 14.92 5.11 22.42
N GLU A 22 16.13 5.53 22.77
CA GLU A 22 16.34 6.49 23.84
C GLU A 22 15.64 7.83 23.50
N PRO A 23 14.94 8.46 24.46
CA PRO A 23 14.33 9.76 24.23
C PRO A 23 15.41 10.82 23.94
N HIS A 24 15.38 11.41 22.75
CA HIS A 24 16.30 12.47 22.37
C HIS A 24 15.58 13.82 22.38
N GLN A 25 16.18 14.82 23.03
CA GLN A 25 15.67 16.20 22.97
C GLN A 25 16.28 16.92 21.77
N THR A 26 15.40 17.53 20.99
CA THR A 26 15.78 18.48 19.93
C THR A 26 16.05 19.86 20.54
N PRO A 27 16.90 20.70 19.92
CA PRO A 27 17.15 22.07 20.37
C PRO A 27 15.88 22.91 20.53
N ASP A 28 14.82 22.56 19.81
CA ASP A 28 13.51 23.22 19.84
C ASP A 28 12.63 22.80 21.02
N GLY A 29 13.15 21.98 21.95
CA GLY A 29 12.44 21.49 23.14
C GLY A 29 11.46 20.34 22.88
N ALA A 30 11.52 19.68 21.72
CA ALA A 30 10.71 18.49 21.46
C ALA A 30 11.47 17.21 21.83
N THR A 31 10.81 16.30 22.55
CA THR A 31 11.29 14.95 22.86
C THR A 31 10.88 13.99 21.76
N VAL A 32 11.85 13.33 21.14
CA VAL A 32 11.64 12.36 20.07
C VAL A 32 11.97 10.97 20.59
N ILE A 33 11.02 10.05 20.49
CA ILE A 33 11.17 8.64 20.86
C ILE A 33 10.94 7.81 19.60
N THR A 34 12.01 7.22 19.05
CA THR A 34 11.90 6.36 17.86
C THR A 34 11.32 5.00 18.22
N ALA A 35 10.54 4.41 17.32
CA ALA A 35 9.97 3.08 17.47
C ALA A 35 10.33 2.23 16.25
N ALA A 36 10.82 1.02 16.50
CA ALA A 36 11.18 0.04 15.48
C ALA A 36 10.65 -1.33 15.86
N ARG A 37 10.26 -2.11 14.85
CA ARG A 37 9.92 -3.52 15.00
C ARG A 37 11.14 -4.35 14.65
N VAL A 38 11.62 -5.17 15.57
CA VAL A 38 12.74 -6.07 15.34
C VAL A 38 12.19 -7.47 15.12
N THR A 39 12.27 -7.96 13.89
CA THR A 39 11.86 -9.33 13.55
C THR A 39 13.08 -10.20 13.35
N THR A 40 13.07 -11.37 13.98
CA THR A 40 14.06 -12.42 13.68
C THR A 40 13.51 -13.36 12.63
N SER A 41 14.35 -13.81 11.71
CA SER A 41 13.96 -14.67 10.59
C SER A 41 15.12 -15.59 10.22
N GLY A 42 14.81 -16.64 9.46
CA GLY A 42 15.78 -17.64 9.01
C GLY A 42 16.10 -18.74 10.05
N PRO A 43 16.79 -19.81 9.65
CA PRO A 43 17.12 -20.93 10.53
C PRO A 43 17.93 -20.45 11.74
N GLY A 44 17.44 -20.72 12.96
CA GLY A 44 18.11 -20.35 14.20
C GLY A 44 18.21 -18.84 14.48
N GLY A 45 17.38 -18.00 13.85
CA GLY A 45 17.37 -16.55 14.10
C GLY A 45 18.56 -15.80 13.47
N SER A 46 19.18 -16.39 12.45
CA SER A 46 20.38 -15.82 11.81
C SER A 46 20.15 -14.48 11.11
N GLN A 47 18.92 -14.12 10.77
CA GLN A 47 18.59 -12.85 10.14
C GLN A 47 17.79 -11.98 11.09
N VAL A 48 18.39 -10.89 11.55
CA VAL A 48 17.71 -9.87 12.36
C VAL A 48 17.40 -8.66 11.47
N THR A 49 16.13 -8.32 11.35
CA THR A 49 15.68 -7.16 10.57
C THR A 49 15.00 -6.15 11.50
N ALA A 50 15.53 -4.93 11.54
CA ALA A 50 14.90 -3.82 12.24
C ALA A 50 14.13 -2.95 11.24
N THR A 51 12.80 -2.94 11.34
CA THR A 51 11.93 -2.11 10.50
C THR A 51 11.51 -0.88 11.30
N PRO A 52 11.89 0.34 10.89
CA PRO A 52 11.45 1.56 11.57
C PRO A 52 9.93 1.72 11.38
N LEU A 53 9.19 1.93 12.47
CA LEU A 53 7.74 2.17 12.44
C LEU A 53 7.44 3.67 12.42
N GLY A 54 8.26 4.45 13.12
CA GLY A 54 8.07 5.89 13.26
C GLY A 54 8.76 6.46 14.49
N ALA A 55 8.37 7.67 14.85
CA ALA A 55 8.78 8.31 16.08
C ALA A 55 7.59 9.03 16.74
N MET A 56 7.50 8.95 18.06
CA MET A 56 6.65 9.82 18.85
C MET A 56 7.39 11.11 19.11
N VAL A 57 6.79 12.24 18.74
CA VAL A 57 7.33 13.58 18.98
C VAL A 57 6.44 14.27 20.02
N ILE A 58 6.99 14.53 21.18
CA ILE A 58 6.31 15.20 22.29
C ILE A 58 6.87 16.62 22.40
N ARG A 59 6.01 17.64 22.34
CA ARG A 59 6.36 19.05 22.50
C ARG A 59 5.37 19.70 23.46
N GLY A 60 5.81 19.99 24.68
CA GLY A 60 4.91 20.46 25.74
C GLY A 60 3.79 19.45 25.97
N GLU A 61 2.54 19.89 25.85
CA GLU A 61 1.35 19.03 26.01
C GLU A 61 0.91 18.33 24.72
N GLN A 62 1.62 18.53 23.61
CA GLN A 62 1.27 17.94 22.32
C GLN A 62 2.14 16.71 22.04
N ALA A 63 1.52 15.53 21.97
CA ALA A 63 2.14 14.31 21.49
C ALA A 63 1.67 14.02 20.06
N LYS A 64 2.61 13.89 19.12
CA LYS A 64 2.35 13.58 17.72
C LYS A 64 3.12 12.35 17.29
N TRP A 65 2.42 11.38 16.71
CA TRP A 65 3.04 10.26 16.02
C TRP A 65 3.49 10.66 14.61
N VAL A 66 4.72 10.30 14.25
CA VAL A 66 5.28 10.49 12.91
C VAL A 66 5.68 9.12 12.38
N ALA A 67 4.90 8.57 11.44
CA ALA A 67 5.17 7.26 10.86
C ALA A 67 6.37 7.29 9.90
N ALA A 68 7.17 6.23 9.88
CA ALA A 68 8.27 6.04 8.93
C ALA A 68 7.72 5.50 7.59
N VAL A 69 6.85 6.28 6.95
CA VAL A 69 6.25 5.93 5.66
C VAL A 69 7.08 6.52 4.52
N ASP A 70 7.46 5.69 3.55
CA ASP A 70 8.08 6.12 2.30
C ASP A 70 7.00 6.62 1.32
N ALA A 71 6.78 7.94 1.32
CA ALA A 71 5.83 8.59 0.43
C ALA A 71 6.18 8.44 -1.06
N ASN A 72 7.48 8.35 -1.39
CA ASN A 72 7.93 8.17 -2.77
C ASN A 72 7.55 6.78 -3.28
N ARG A 73 7.70 5.75 -2.44
CA ARG A 73 7.24 4.40 -2.78
C ARG A 73 5.73 4.33 -2.96
N ILE A 74 4.95 5.00 -2.12
CA ILE A 74 3.48 5.09 -2.28
C ILE A 74 3.12 5.79 -3.59
N ALA A 75 3.75 6.92 -3.88
CA ALA A 75 3.53 7.65 -5.12
C ALA A 75 3.86 6.79 -6.34
N LEU A 76 4.99 6.08 -6.32
CA LEU A 76 5.40 5.18 -7.39
C LEU A 76 4.37 4.07 -7.63
N VAL A 77 3.85 3.43 -6.58
CA VAL A 77 2.80 2.41 -6.69
C VAL A 77 1.53 3.00 -7.30
N GLY A 78 1.14 4.21 -6.89
CA GLY A 78 -0.01 4.92 -7.45
C GLY A 78 0.15 5.21 -8.94
N VAL A 79 1.32 5.74 -9.34
CA VAL A 79 1.65 6.05 -10.74
C VAL A 79 1.67 4.79 -11.59
N LEU A 80 2.32 3.71 -11.13
CA LEU A 80 2.36 2.44 -11.86
C LEU A 80 0.97 1.83 -12.03
N THR A 81 0.15 1.87 -10.98
CA THR A 81 -1.24 1.37 -11.04
C THR A 81 -2.07 2.18 -12.02
N GLY A 82 -1.97 3.51 -11.98
CA GLY A 82 -2.66 4.41 -12.91
C GLY A 82 -2.20 4.20 -14.36
N LEU A 83 -0.90 4.04 -14.58
CA LEU A 83 -0.33 3.77 -15.90
C LEU A 83 -0.83 2.42 -16.46
N LEU A 84 -0.80 1.36 -15.65
CA LEU A 84 -1.33 0.04 -16.05
C LEU A 84 -2.82 0.12 -16.40
N ALA A 85 -3.62 0.80 -15.57
CA ALA A 85 -5.05 0.99 -15.83
C ALA A 85 -5.27 1.76 -17.15
N ALA A 86 -4.50 2.82 -17.41
CA ALA A 86 -4.58 3.60 -18.64
C ALA A 86 -4.20 2.76 -19.87
N VAL A 87 -3.12 1.96 -19.78
CA VAL A 87 -2.70 1.06 -20.85
C VAL A 87 -3.77 0.00 -21.14
N ILE A 88 -4.30 -0.65 -20.11
CA ILE A 88 -5.36 -1.66 -20.27
C ILE A 88 -6.62 -1.05 -20.87
N THR A 89 -7.02 0.13 -20.40
CA THR A 89 -8.20 0.84 -20.92
C THR A 89 -8.00 1.23 -22.38
N SER A 90 -6.84 1.79 -22.72
CA SER A 90 -6.48 2.14 -24.09
C SER A 90 -6.49 0.91 -24.99
N LEU A 91 -5.88 -0.20 -24.55
CA LEU A 91 -5.91 -1.48 -25.27
C LEU A 91 -7.33 -2.05 -25.39
N ALA A 92 -8.17 -1.90 -24.38
CA ALA A 92 -9.55 -2.36 -24.41
C ALA A 92 -10.36 -1.59 -25.46
N VAL A 93 -10.21 -0.26 -25.49
CA VAL A 93 -10.81 0.61 -26.52
C VAL A 93 -10.29 0.24 -27.92
N LEU A 94 -8.99 -0.04 -28.05
CA LEU A 94 -8.41 -0.44 -29.33
C LEU A 94 -8.84 -1.85 -29.79
N ARG A 95 -9.00 -2.81 -28.86
CA ARG A 95 -9.33 -4.21 -29.18
C ARG A 95 -10.83 -4.46 -29.34
N ARG A 96 -11.67 -3.73 -28.60
CA ARG A 96 -13.13 -3.78 -28.70
C ARG A 96 -13.63 -2.36 -28.87
N PRO A 97 -13.39 -1.77 -30.05
CA PRO A 97 -13.87 -0.45 -30.35
C PRO A 97 -15.35 -0.33 -29.98
N PRO A 98 -15.73 0.61 -29.11
CA PRO A 98 -17.12 0.78 -28.70
C PRO A 98 -17.97 1.43 -29.79
N TRP A 99 -17.40 1.71 -30.98
CA TRP A 99 -18.17 2.32 -32.05
C TRP A 99 -19.28 1.35 -32.48
N PRO A 100 -20.53 1.84 -32.54
CA PRO A 100 -21.64 1.08 -33.11
C PRO A 100 -21.25 0.58 -34.50
N ASP A 101 -21.54 -0.69 -34.75
CA ASP A 101 -21.23 -1.36 -36.00
C ASP A 101 -21.87 -0.57 -37.17
N LEU A 102 -21.05 0.15 -37.94
CA LEU A 102 -21.51 1.07 -38.99
C LEU A 102 -22.26 0.35 -40.13
N ARG A 103 -22.22 -0.99 -40.14
CA ARG A 103 -22.97 -1.84 -41.05
C ARG A 103 -24.45 -1.98 -40.68
N ALA A 104 -24.83 -1.79 -39.41
CA ALA A 104 -26.23 -1.86 -38.97
C ALA A 104 -27.02 -0.55 -39.19
N ALA A 105 -26.31 0.58 -39.34
CA ALA A 105 -26.94 1.88 -39.57
C ALA A 105 -27.43 2.09 -41.02
N GLY A 106 -26.90 1.33 -41.98
CA GLY A 106 -27.23 1.47 -43.41
C GLY A 106 -28.50 0.75 -43.87
N THR A 107 -29.06 -0.19 -43.09
CA THR A 107 -30.17 -1.06 -43.55
C THR A 107 -31.57 -0.56 -43.17
N ARG A 108 -31.71 0.59 -42.52
CA ARG A 108 -33.03 1.16 -42.13
C ARG A 108 -33.66 2.08 -43.20
N GLY A 109 -33.04 2.24 -44.37
CA GLY A 109 -33.49 3.20 -45.39
C GLY A 109 -34.28 2.65 -46.57
N GLN A 110 -34.38 1.33 -46.76
CA GLN A 110 -34.89 0.76 -48.02
C GLN A 110 -36.16 -0.07 -47.79
N GLY A 111 -37.27 0.64 -47.60
CA GLY A 111 -38.58 0.06 -47.39
C GLY A 111 -39.71 1.05 -47.68
N THR A 112 -39.65 1.74 -48.81
CA THR A 112 -40.82 2.37 -49.45
C THR A 112 -40.58 2.44 -50.96
N GLN A 113 -41.64 2.19 -51.74
CA GLN A 113 -41.71 2.03 -53.20
C GLN A 113 -41.47 0.57 -53.66
N SER A 114 -42.41 -0.12 -54.30
CA SER A 114 -43.76 0.23 -54.75
C SER A 114 -44.55 -1.05 -55.01
#